data_AF-A0A7X7HTM2-F1
#
_entry.id   AF-A0A7X7HTM2-F1
#
_cell.length_a   1.000
_cell.length_b   1.000
_cell.length_c   1.000
_cell.angle_alpha   90.00
_cell.angle_beta   90.00
_cell.angle_gamma   90.00
#
_symmetry.space_group_name_H-M   'P 1'
#
loop_
_entity.id
_entity.type
_entity.pdbx_description
1 polymer ?
#
loop_
_entity_poly.entity_id
_entity_poly.type
_entity_poly.pdbx_seq_one_letter_code
_entity_poly.pdbx_strand_id
1 'polypeptide(L)'
;MSQLSSVTSSDDSGPSTLGWVVAGLSTGAAVIHFAMVPVHGGGSLVDPLGFAVAGWFQLCIAGLAITGRTGRTTWIASALGNLAIAGLWIWSRTVGLPIGQHEGIVEDVGAIDLMAQALGVGAAIVSARLALAPGGGARAPRLAPALAAAAAIGLATTVITSPDATSHGGGDDTGATSLTGHAATMALIDDQRCDTDFNHPAYWEEAEVLGIDTYEGGAMDMSAPEQANTGGDGHGHSHGATAEPVGTTTTTRPDPTGGRGSEGLDKLIGQTGPAGTSEGAAARLVISLGEASDADYDAWLWWLRASGSVGGGHSHDSAAPGDSGGHGGHVGPQPWVAMTDQAQCDQLAEELDLARSITEKYDTVAKAEAGGWTKVTGYVPGIAAHYMNFGAVDSKFEIEVPEMILFDGTDPDSAVVGLSYYIIHEGDAEPSQGFTGPNDHFHRHVGLCIVNGVVAGDSQTTAEECAARGGSKAGGDKQWMNHVWIVPGCESPWGVFSAATPVLDGALGKASADDGGSCAGSGVRDRYGLDDPVPATAASTTADADATSD
;
A
#
# COMPACT_ATOMS: atom_id res chain seq x y z
N MET A 1 -18.02 -32.65 85.54
CA MET A 1 -17.16 -33.31 84.54
C MET A 1 -17.89 -33.34 83.21
N SER A 2 -17.55 -32.43 82.29
CA SER A 2 -17.75 -32.62 80.84
C SER A 2 -16.88 -31.58 80.13
N GLN A 3 -15.73 -32.03 79.65
CA GLN A 3 -14.83 -31.28 78.78
C GLN A 3 -15.33 -31.50 77.34
N LEU A 4 -15.84 -30.45 76.71
CA LEU A 4 -16.12 -30.42 75.27
C LEU A 4 -14.99 -29.65 74.59
N SER A 5 -14.28 -30.36 73.73
CA SER A 5 -13.14 -29.92 72.96
C SER A 5 -13.45 -28.65 72.14
N SER A 6 -12.69 -27.59 72.40
CA SER A 6 -12.58 -26.41 71.55
C SER A 6 -11.81 -26.80 70.28
N VAL A 7 -12.53 -26.96 69.17
CA VAL A 7 -11.95 -26.98 67.83
C VAL A 7 -11.73 -25.52 67.42
N THR A 8 -10.46 -25.12 67.36
CA THR A 8 -10.03 -23.88 66.72
C THR A 8 -10.05 -24.06 65.20
N SER A 9 -10.97 -23.42 64.51
CA SER A 9 -10.90 -23.08 63.08
C SER A 9 -11.90 -21.95 62.85
N SER A 10 -11.52 -20.75 62.44
CA SER A 10 -10.90 -20.46 61.15
C SER A 10 -10.03 -19.20 61.21
N ASP A 11 -8.78 -19.32 60.77
CA ASP A 11 -7.87 -18.21 60.48
C ASP A 11 -8.45 -17.36 59.35
N ASP A 12 -9.00 -16.19 59.70
CA ASP A 12 -9.47 -15.18 58.76
C ASP A 12 -8.23 -14.53 58.09
N SER A 13 -7.70 -15.23 57.09
CA SER A 13 -6.41 -14.94 56.45
C SER A 13 -6.56 -13.89 55.36
N GLY A 14 -6.83 -12.65 55.77
CA GLY A 14 -6.80 -11.52 54.85
C GLY A 14 -5.42 -11.33 54.20
N PRO A 15 -5.36 -10.75 52.99
CA PRO A 15 -4.12 -10.54 52.24
C PRO A 15 -3.08 -9.70 52.99
N SER A 16 -1.80 -10.09 52.91
CA SER A 16 -0.69 -9.36 53.53
C SER A 16 -0.37 -8.04 52.80
N THR A 17 0.18 -7.04 53.50
CA THR A 17 0.55 -5.75 52.88
C THR A 17 1.51 -5.90 51.71
N LEU A 18 2.48 -6.81 51.79
CA LEU A 18 3.40 -7.12 50.69
C LEU A 18 2.70 -7.90 49.56
N GLY A 19 1.72 -8.74 49.88
CA GLY A 19 0.88 -9.39 48.88
C GLY A 19 0.11 -8.38 48.04
N TRP A 20 -0.42 -7.31 48.65
CA TRP A 20 -1.02 -6.20 47.91
C TRP A 20 -0.05 -5.44 47.02
N VAL A 21 1.21 -5.28 47.45
CA VAL A 21 2.26 -4.68 46.60
C VAL A 21 2.51 -5.55 45.38
N VAL A 22 2.67 -6.87 45.56
CA VAL A 22 2.83 -7.81 44.42
C VAL A 22 1.61 -7.76 43.51
N ALA A 23 0.40 -7.68 44.08
CA ALA A 23 -0.82 -7.55 43.28
C ALA A 23 -0.83 -6.28 42.43
N GLY A 24 -0.49 -5.11 42.99
CA GLY A 24 -0.45 -3.86 42.24
C GLY A 24 0.58 -3.88 41.11
N LEU A 25 1.80 -4.34 41.41
CA LEU A 25 2.88 -4.45 40.42
C LEU A 25 2.54 -5.45 39.30
N SER A 26 1.99 -6.62 39.68
CA SER A 26 1.63 -7.65 38.71
C SER A 26 0.44 -7.22 37.85
N THR A 27 -0.56 -6.52 38.41
CA THR A 27 -1.67 -5.96 37.64
C THR A 27 -1.19 -4.89 36.66
N GLY A 28 -0.30 -3.98 37.09
CA GLY A 28 0.26 -2.96 36.18
C GLY A 28 1.03 -3.57 35.00
N ALA A 29 1.88 -4.57 35.27
CA ALA A 29 2.58 -5.29 34.22
C ALA A 29 1.62 -6.08 33.31
N ALA A 30 0.58 -6.70 33.88
CA ALA A 30 -0.40 -7.45 33.11
C ALA A 30 -1.18 -6.55 32.13
N VAL A 31 -1.57 -5.36 32.58
CA VAL A 31 -2.27 -4.38 31.74
C VAL A 31 -1.40 -3.96 30.56
N ILE A 32 -0.09 -3.73 30.77
CA ILE A 32 0.84 -3.43 29.68
C ILE A 32 0.95 -4.61 28.72
N HIS A 33 1.21 -5.83 29.20
CA HIS A 33 1.31 -7.00 28.32
C HIS A 33 0.02 -7.24 27.51
N PHE A 34 -1.17 -7.03 28.09
CA PHE A 34 -2.42 -7.12 27.34
C PHE A 34 -2.57 -6.01 26.28
N ALA A 35 -2.11 -4.80 26.58
CA ALA A 35 -2.13 -3.70 25.62
C ALA A 35 -1.24 -3.98 24.40
N MET A 36 -0.15 -4.75 24.58
CA MET A 36 0.75 -5.12 23.47
C MET A 36 0.20 -6.26 22.59
N VAL A 37 -0.80 -7.03 23.04
CA VAL A 37 -1.38 -8.14 22.25
C VAL A 37 -1.87 -7.70 20.86
N PRO A 38 -2.70 -6.65 20.70
CA PRO A 38 -3.13 -6.22 19.36
C PRO A 38 -2.01 -5.57 18.55
N VAL A 39 -1.02 -4.94 19.19
CA VAL A 39 0.12 -4.26 18.51
C VAL A 39 1.02 -5.28 17.80
N HIS A 40 1.15 -6.48 18.36
CA HIS A 40 1.86 -7.60 17.74
C HIS A 40 0.92 -8.53 16.94
N GLY A 41 -0.25 -8.05 16.49
CA GLY A 41 -1.19 -8.83 15.68
C GLY A 41 -1.06 -8.50 14.20
N GLY A 42 -0.45 -9.37 13.37
CA GLY A 42 -0.42 -9.14 11.92
C GLY A 42 0.08 -10.33 11.08
N GLY A 43 1.27 -10.85 11.37
CA GLY A 43 1.96 -11.87 10.55
C GLY A 43 2.27 -13.19 11.26
N SER A 44 2.16 -13.25 12.59
CA SER A 44 2.28 -14.48 13.39
C SER A 44 1.48 -14.37 14.67
N LEU A 45 0.94 -15.50 15.16
CA LEU A 45 0.28 -15.54 16.46
C LEU A 45 1.25 -15.76 17.63
N VAL A 46 2.53 -16.03 17.37
CA VAL A 46 3.50 -16.37 18.42
C VAL A 46 3.70 -15.21 19.40
N ASP A 47 4.00 -14.03 18.88
CA ASP A 47 4.26 -12.81 19.65
C ASP A 47 3.02 -12.37 20.46
N PRO A 48 1.82 -12.22 19.87
CA PRO A 48 0.63 -11.79 20.61
C PRO A 48 0.16 -12.83 21.64
N LEU A 49 0.37 -14.13 21.37
CA LEU A 49 0.11 -15.19 22.38
C LEU A 49 1.11 -15.12 23.53
N GLY A 50 2.39 -14.82 23.27
CA GLY A 50 3.40 -14.64 24.31
C GLY A 50 3.02 -13.53 25.29
N PHE A 51 2.61 -12.37 24.76
CA PHE A 51 2.10 -11.25 25.54
C PHE A 51 0.84 -11.60 26.33
N ALA A 52 -0.12 -12.29 25.71
CA ALA A 52 -1.34 -12.73 26.39
C ALA A 52 -1.05 -13.70 27.55
N VAL A 53 -0.14 -14.66 27.35
CA VAL A 53 0.28 -15.62 28.39
C VAL A 53 0.96 -14.91 29.55
N ALA A 54 1.86 -13.95 29.27
CA ALA A 54 2.50 -13.14 30.30
C ALA A 54 1.48 -12.33 31.11
N GLY A 55 0.55 -11.65 30.44
CA GLY A 55 -0.52 -10.87 31.05
C GLY A 55 -1.43 -11.72 31.96
N TRP A 56 -1.91 -12.86 31.46
CA TRP A 56 -2.75 -13.77 32.24
C TRP A 56 -2.03 -14.35 33.45
N PHE A 57 -0.76 -14.75 33.29
CA PHE A 57 0.06 -15.23 34.40
C PHE A 57 0.14 -14.17 35.52
N GLN A 58 0.45 -12.93 35.17
CA GLN A 58 0.59 -11.84 36.14
C GLN A 58 -0.75 -11.47 36.80
N LEU A 59 -1.86 -11.49 36.06
CA LEU A 59 -3.18 -11.26 36.60
C LEU A 59 -3.63 -12.38 37.56
N CYS A 60 -3.30 -13.64 37.25
CA CYS A 60 -3.55 -14.77 38.15
C CYS A 60 -2.79 -14.63 39.48
N ILE A 61 -1.52 -14.23 39.43
CA ILE A 61 -0.74 -13.95 40.66
C ILE A 61 -1.38 -12.83 41.47
N ALA A 62 -1.80 -11.74 40.83
CA ALA A 62 -2.48 -10.64 41.50
C ALA A 62 -3.79 -11.10 42.17
N GLY A 63 -4.60 -11.90 41.48
CA GLY A 63 -5.84 -12.45 42.02
C GLY A 63 -5.61 -13.36 43.24
N LEU A 64 -4.61 -14.24 43.19
CA LEU A 64 -4.24 -15.09 44.33
C LEU A 64 -3.77 -14.23 45.52
N ALA A 65 -2.96 -13.20 45.26
CA ALA A 65 -2.46 -12.28 46.26
C ALA A 65 -3.58 -11.48 46.96
N ILE A 66 -4.56 -10.98 46.21
CA ILE A 66 -5.70 -10.22 46.74
C ILE A 66 -6.66 -11.13 47.52
N THR A 67 -6.91 -12.35 47.04
CA THR A 67 -7.81 -13.30 47.71
C THR A 67 -7.18 -13.96 48.94
N GLY A 68 -5.91 -13.67 49.25
CA GLY A 68 -5.19 -14.27 50.37
C GLY A 68 -4.81 -15.74 50.15
N ARG A 69 -5.12 -16.32 48.98
CA ARG A 69 -4.88 -17.72 48.61
C ARG A 69 -3.43 -17.94 48.15
N THR A 70 -2.48 -17.46 48.95
CA THR A 70 -1.05 -17.50 48.60
C THR A 70 -0.27 -18.41 49.53
N GLY A 71 0.68 -19.14 48.96
CA GLY A 71 1.65 -19.94 49.70
C GLY A 71 3.07 -19.70 49.19
N ARG A 72 4.05 -20.34 49.83
CA ARG A 72 5.45 -20.28 49.42
C ARG A 72 5.65 -20.63 47.93
N THR A 73 4.90 -21.60 47.43
CA THR A 73 4.91 -22.01 46.01
C THR A 73 4.39 -20.91 45.08
N THR A 74 3.34 -20.19 45.46
CA THR A 74 2.82 -19.04 44.70
C THR A 74 3.87 -17.96 44.54
N TRP A 75 4.60 -17.64 45.61
CA TRP A 75 5.64 -16.61 45.57
C TRP A 75 6.88 -17.04 44.78
N ILE A 76 7.26 -18.32 44.84
CA ILE A 76 8.31 -18.88 43.98
C ILE A 76 7.88 -18.80 42.51
N ALA A 77 6.64 -19.20 42.19
CA ALA A 77 6.12 -19.14 40.83
C ALA A 77 6.07 -17.69 40.30
N SER A 78 5.60 -16.74 41.11
CA SER A 78 5.61 -15.31 40.77
C SER A 78 7.02 -14.78 40.48
N ALA A 79 8.00 -15.12 41.34
CA ALA A 79 9.37 -14.69 41.15
C ALA A 79 9.99 -15.29 39.88
N LEU A 80 9.87 -16.60 39.67
CA LEU A 80 10.45 -17.27 38.51
C LEU A 80 9.77 -16.85 37.20
N GLY A 81 8.45 -16.71 37.18
CA GLY A 81 7.72 -16.32 35.96
C GLY A 81 8.04 -14.90 35.51
N ASN A 82 8.12 -13.94 36.42
CA ASN A 82 8.54 -12.57 36.05
C ASN A 82 10.02 -12.50 35.63
N LEU A 83 10.89 -13.31 36.23
CA LEU A 83 12.28 -13.42 35.77
C LEU A 83 12.39 -14.08 34.39
N ALA A 84 11.51 -15.04 34.06
CA ALA A 84 11.46 -15.65 32.74
C ALA A 84 10.99 -14.66 31.67
N ILE A 85 9.92 -13.90 31.94
CA ILE A 85 9.47 -12.79 31.07
C ILE A 85 10.63 -11.81 30.86
N ALA A 86 11.34 -11.45 31.92
CA ALA A 86 12.45 -10.54 31.79
C ALA A 86 13.65 -11.10 31.03
N GLY A 87 13.91 -12.41 31.14
CA GLY A 87 14.92 -13.09 30.35
C GLY A 87 14.58 -13.13 28.86
N LEU A 88 13.31 -13.37 28.50
CA LEU A 88 12.84 -13.32 27.12
C LEU A 88 12.98 -11.92 26.54
N TRP A 89 12.60 -10.90 27.30
CA TRP A 89 12.80 -9.50 26.90
C TRP A 89 14.29 -9.16 26.70
N ILE A 90 15.18 -9.55 27.62
CA ILE A 90 16.63 -9.33 27.41
C ILE A 90 17.11 -10.03 26.14
N TRP A 91 16.62 -11.24 25.85
CA TRP A 91 16.98 -11.97 24.64
C TRP A 91 16.56 -11.20 23.38
N SER A 92 15.31 -10.73 23.31
CA SER A 92 14.83 -9.95 22.15
C SER A 92 15.65 -8.68 21.93
N ARG A 93 16.09 -8.01 23.00
CA ARG A 93 16.90 -6.78 22.93
C ARG A 93 18.41 -6.99 22.73
N THR A 94 18.91 -8.23 22.72
CA THR A 94 20.36 -8.49 22.59
C THR A 94 20.73 -9.37 21.41
N VAL A 95 19.95 -10.41 21.14
CA VAL A 95 20.22 -11.41 20.09
C VAL A 95 19.06 -11.54 19.12
N GLY A 96 17.85 -11.14 19.52
CA GLY A 96 16.62 -11.42 18.79
C GLY A 96 16.06 -12.80 19.13
N LEU A 97 14.74 -12.93 19.19
CA LEU A 97 14.09 -14.19 19.53
C LEU A 97 14.23 -15.20 18.37
N PRO A 98 14.37 -16.50 18.65
CA PRO A 98 14.59 -17.52 17.62
C PRO A 98 13.32 -17.93 16.87
N ILE A 99 12.16 -17.40 17.25
CA ILE A 99 10.85 -17.61 16.63
C ILE A 99 10.02 -16.36 16.89
N GLY A 100 9.09 -16.03 15.99
CA GLY A 100 8.22 -14.87 16.12
C GLY A 100 8.14 -14.08 14.82
N GLN A 101 7.46 -12.93 14.82
CA GLN A 101 7.47 -12.05 13.64
C GLN A 101 8.83 -11.39 13.44
N HIS A 102 9.60 -11.25 14.53
CA HIS A 102 10.91 -10.60 14.56
C HIS A 102 12.04 -11.63 14.76
N GLU A 103 11.94 -12.79 14.10
CA GLU A 103 12.93 -13.88 14.26
C GLU A 103 14.34 -13.40 13.91
N GLY A 104 15.26 -13.51 14.88
CA GLY A 104 16.66 -13.10 14.75
C GLY A 104 16.90 -11.59 14.66
N ILE A 105 15.86 -10.78 14.78
CA ILE A 105 15.95 -9.31 14.74
C ILE A 105 16.13 -8.80 16.18
N VAL A 106 17.16 -7.97 16.39
CA VAL A 106 17.34 -7.26 17.66
C VAL A 106 16.35 -6.11 17.69
N GLU A 107 15.44 -6.15 18.65
CA GLU A 107 14.38 -5.17 18.76
C GLU A 107 14.80 -3.99 19.67
N ASP A 108 14.25 -2.78 19.43
CA ASP A 108 14.59 -1.56 20.18
C ASP A 108 14.00 -1.51 21.60
N VAL A 109 14.66 -0.76 22.50
CA VAL A 109 14.19 -0.52 23.87
C VAL A 109 13.41 0.78 23.92
N GLY A 110 12.18 0.76 24.43
CA GLY A 110 11.39 1.99 24.60
C GLY A 110 10.88 2.18 26.03
N ALA A 111 9.89 3.06 26.22
CA ALA A 111 9.40 3.34 27.58
C ALA A 111 8.45 2.26 28.15
N ILE A 112 7.58 1.65 27.33
CA ILE A 112 6.56 0.70 27.79
C ILE A 112 7.13 -0.63 28.24
N ASP A 113 8.14 -1.14 27.54
CA ASP A 113 8.80 -2.39 27.86
C ASP A 113 9.66 -2.21 29.12
N LEU A 114 10.44 -1.13 29.23
CA LEU A 114 11.14 -0.78 30.47
C LEU A 114 10.20 -0.67 31.67
N MET A 115 9.00 -0.11 31.48
CA MET A 115 7.99 -0.03 32.53
C MET A 115 7.45 -1.41 32.92
N ALA A 116 7.05 -2.23 31.94
CA ALA A 116 6.60 -3.60 32.17
C ALA A 116 7.65 -4.41 32.94
N GLN A 117 8.93 -4.23 32.56
CA GLN A 117 10.07 -4.89 33.15
C GLN A 117 10.35 -4.40 34.57
N ALA A 118 10.28 -3.09 34.83
CA ALA A 118 10.43 -2.53 36.17
C ALA A 118 9.34 -3.07 37.12
N LEU A 119 8.09 -3.12 36.67
CA LEU A 119 6.96 -3.67 37.43
C LEU A 119 7.12 -5.17 37.67
N GLY A 120 7.47 -5.95 36.64
CA GLY A 120 7.67 -7.39 36.73
C GLY A 120 8.84 -7.77 37.66
N VAL A 121 9.99 -7.11 37.51
CA VAL A 121 11.16 -7.32 38.38
C VAL A 121 10.87 -6.89 39.81
N GLY A 122 10.15 -5.76 40.01
CA GLY A 122 9.67 -5.35 41.32
C GLY A 122 8.79 -6.42 41.99
N ALA A 123 7.84 -6.99 41.24
CA ALA A 123 7.00 -8.09 41.71
C ALA A 123 7.83 -9.33 42.06
N ALA A 124 8.85 -9.65 41.26
CA ALA A 124 9.75 -10.78 41.51
C ALA A 124 10.55 -10.62 42.81
N ILE A 125 11.10 -9.44 43.07
CA ILE A 125 11.89 -9.15 44.29
C ILE A 125 11.02 -9.30 45.55
N VAL A 126 9.82 -8.70 45.54
CA VAL A 126 8.91 -8.76 46.69
C VAL A 126 8.42 -10.19 46.91
N SER A 127 8.14 -10.92 45.83
CA SER A 127 7.75 -12.34 45.89
C SER A 127 8.88 -13.23 46.41
N ALA A 128 10.12 -13.02 45.98
CA ALA A 128 11.28 -13.75 46.51
C ALA A 128 11.44 -13.53 48.02
N ARG A 129 11.25 -12.29 48.51
CA ARG A 129 11.24 -11.97 49.95
C ARG A 129 10.13 -12.72 50.70
N LEU A 130 8.93 -12.80 50.12
CA LEU A 130 7.79 -13.54 50.70
C LEU A 130 8.00 -15.06 50.69
N ALA A 131 8.70 -15.60 49.69
CA ALA A 131 9.06 -17.01 49.61
C ALA A 131 10.13 -17.43 50.62
N LEU A 132 11.07 -16.53 50.93
CA LEU A 132 12.19 -16.76 51.86
C LEU A 132 11.82 -16.48 53.32
N ALA A 133 10.95 -15.50 53.58
CA ALA A 133 10.56 -15.11 54.94
C ALA A 133 9.03 -14.83 55.03
N PRO A 134 8.18 -15.86 55.16
CA PRO A 134 6.72 -15.73 55.15
C PRO A 134 6.11 -14.95 56.33
N GLY A 135 6.87 -14.72 57.41
CA GLY A 135 6.35 -14.35 58.73
C GLY A 135 6.49 -12.89 59.18
N GLY A 136 6.62 -11.89 58.30
CA GLY A 136 7.13 -10.57 58.70
C GLY A 136 6.40 -9.30 58.24
N GLY A 137 5.10 -9.35 57.91
CA GLY A 137 4.37 -8.15 57.45
C GLY A 137 3.40 -7.59 58.50
N ALA A 138 3.73 -6.46 59.13
CA ALA A 138 2.76 -5.71 59.91
C ALA A 138 1.54 -5.36 59.04
N ARG A 139 0.32 -5.55 59.57
CA ARG A 139 -0.94 -5.17 58.89
C ARG A 139 -1.00 -3.65 58.78
N ALA A 140 -0.62 -3.07 57.64
CA ALA A 140 -0.81 -1.66 57.35
C ALA A 140 -2.30 -1.33 57.09
N PRO A 141 -2.78 -0.10 57.38
CA PRO A 141 -4.14 0.31 57.06
C PRO A 141 -4.41 0.20 55.54
N ARG A 142 -5.61 -0.28 55.19
CA ARG A 142 -6.06 -0.67 53.83
C ARG A 142 -5.92 0.39 52.74
N LEU A 143 -5.65 1.66 53.09
CA LEU A 143 -5.53 2.78 52.16
C LEU A 143 -4.19 2.84 51.42
N ALA A 144 -3.07 2.54 52.08
CA ALA A 144 -1.75 2.65 51.45
C ALA A 144 -1.51 1.65 50.29
N PRO A 145 -1.95 0.37 50.36
CA PRO A 145 -1.79 -0.56 49.25
C PRO A 145 -2.75 -0.29 48.08
N ALA A 146 -3.96 0.21 48.37
CA ALA A 146 -4.93 0.61 47.34
C ALA A 146 -4.42 1.82 46.54
N LEU A 147 -3.78 2.78 47.20
CA LEU A 147 -3.12 3.92 46.54
C LEU A 147 -1.91 3.49 45.70
N ALA A 148 -1.12 2.52 46.15
CA ALA A 148 0.00 1.98 45.38
C ALA A 148 -0.47 1.21 44.14
N ALA A 149 -1.55 0.42 44.25
CA ALA A 149 -2.17 -0.26 43.11
C ALA A 149 -2.79 0.76 42.13
N ALA A 150 -3.49 1.78 42.62
CA ALA A 150 -4.02 2.86 41.79
C ALA A 150 -2.91 3.68 41.11
N ALA A 151 -1.79 3.91 41.79
CA ALA A 151 -0.63 4.59 41.21
C ALA A 151 0.05 3.73 40.14
N ALA A 152 0.21 2.43 40.36
CA ALA A 152 0.78 1.52 39.35
C ALA A 152 -0.12 1.39 38.12
N ILE A 153 -1.45 1.32 38.32
CA ILE A 153 -2.43 1.33 37.22
C ILE A 153 -2.41 2.67 36.51
N GLY A 154 -2.41 3.79 37.24
CA GLY A 154 -2.34 5.13 36.65
C GLY A 154 -1.07 5.34 35.82
N LEU A 155 0.07 4.85 36.32
CA LEU A 155 1.35 4.89 35.60
C LEU A 155 1.31 4.01 34.34
N ALA A 156 0.76 2.79 34.44
CA ALA A 156 0.58 1.91 33.28
C ALA A 156 -0.35 2.55 32.23
N THR A 157 -1.45 3.17 32.66
CA THR A 157 -2.34 3.92 31.77
C THR A 157 -1.63 5.09 31.10
N THR A 158 -0.85 5.89 31.84
CA THR A 158 -0.12 7.03 31.24
C THR A 158 0.89 6.60 30.19
N VAL A 159 1.56 5.46 30.41
CA VAL A 159 2.54 4.93 29.45
C VAL A 159 1.82 4.29 28.26
N ILE A 160 0.70 3.59 28.45
CA ILE A 160 -0.12 3.06 27.34
C ILE A 160 -0.70 4.17 26.46
N THR A 161 -0.99 5.34 27.03
CA THR A 161 -1.43 6.51 26.26
C THR A 161 -0.27 7.34 25.67
N SER A 162 0.98 6.92 25.86
CA SER A 162 2.13 7.64 25.30
C SER A 162 2.38 7.25 23.84
N PRO A 163 2.93 8.15 23.02
CA PRO A 163 3.29 7.86 21.63
C PRO A 163 4.15 6.59 21.49
N ASP A 164 5.09 6.40 22.43
CA ASP A 164 5.94 5.21 22.51
C ASP A 164 5.11 3.92 22.49
N ALA A 165 3.97 3.85 23.18
CA ALA A 165 3.16 2.62 23.26
C ALA A 165 2.64 2.14 21.90
N THR A 166 2.49 3.06 20.96
CA THR A 166 2.10 2.81 19.57
C THR A 166 3.29 2.58 18.64
N SER A 167 4.45 3.23 18.90
CA SER A 167 5.71 2.98 18.17
C SER A 167 6.55 1.84 18.78
N HIS A 168 6.06 1.16 19.82
CA HIS A 168 6.77 0.06 20.48
C HIS A 168 7.01 -1.18 19.60
N GLY A 169 6.51 -1.16 18.36
CA GLY A 169 6.82 -2.12 17.28
C GLY A 169 7.63 -1.54 16.11
N GLY A 170 8.08 -0.28 16.15
CA GLY A 170 8.87 0.35 15.08
C GLY A 170 9.58 1.63 15.56
N GLY A 171 10.91 1.65 15.50
CA GLY A 171 11.73 2.77 15.97
C GLY A 171 11.49 4.09 15.22
N ASP A 172 11.48 5.19 15.99
CA ASP A 172 11.36 6.61 15.58
C ASP A 172 12.70 7.15 14.99
N ASP A 173 12.89 8.36 14.40
CA ASP A 173 12.30 9.69 14.69
C ASP A 173 12.88 10.77 13.71
N THR A 174 12.06 11.72 13.19
CA THR A 174 12.40 13.18 13.09
C THR A 174 11.18 14.08 12.87
N GLY A 175 10.81 14.86 13.89
CA GLY A 175 10.72 16.33 13.80
C GLY A 175 9.75 17.03 12.81
N ALA A 176 8.52 16.56 12.61
CA ALA A 176 7.41 17.36 12.07
C ALA A 176 6.16 17.14 12.94
N THR A 177 5.21 18.09 12.95
CA THR A 177 3.91 18.00 13.66
C THR A 177 3.43 16.56 13.77
N SER A 178 3.42 15.98 14.98
CA SER A 178 3.36 14.51 15.13
C SER A 178 2.05 13.96 14.57
N LEU A 179 2.11 13.50 13.33
CA LEU A 179 1.13 12.57 12.78
C LEU A 179 1.17 11.33 13.68
N THR A 180 0.03 10.69 13.91
CA THR A 180 -0.05 9.49 14.75
C THR A 180 -0.79 8.39 14.00
N GLY A 181 -0.46 7.13 14.29
CA GLY A 181 -1.06 5.98 13.63
C GLY A 181 -0.80 5.97 12.11
N HIS A 182 -1.80 5.60 11.33
CA HIS A 182 -1.71 5.46 9.86
C HIS A 182 -1.10 6.68 9.15
N ALA A 183 -1.46 7.90 9.58
CA ALA A 183 -0.92 9.12 8.97
C ALA A 183 0.60 9.29 9.19
N ALA A 184 1.15 8.77 10.29
CA ALA A 184 2.60 8.75 10.52
C ALA A 184 3.28 7.72 9.62
N THR A 185 2.68 6.54 9.45
CA THR A 185 3.16 5.51 8.52
C THR A 185 3.20 6.02 7.09
N MET A 186 2.16 6.73 6.64
CA MET A 186 2.14 7.30 5.29
C MET A 186 3.21 8.37 5.09
N ALA A 187 3.39 9.25 6.08
CA ALA A 187 4.45 10.25 6.02
C ALA A 187 5.87 9.65 6.05
N LEU A 188 6.05 8.52 6.75
CA LEU A 188 7.32 7.78 6.75
C LEU A 188 7.58 7.11 5.40
N ILE A 189 6.56 6.51 4.79
CA ILE A 189 6.68 5.96 3.44
C ILE A 189 7.00 7.08 2.46
N ASP A 190 6.27 8.21 2.50
CA ASP A 190 6.56 9.38 1.66
C ASP A 190 8.00 9.88 1.77
N ASP A 191 8.57 9.89 2.98
CA ASP A 191 9.97 10.30 3.21
C ASP A 191 10.99 9.28 2.68
N GLN A 192 10.62 8.00 2.62
CA GLN A 192 11.49 6.89 2.21
C GLN A 192 11.34 6.46 0.76
N ARG A 193 10.34 7.01 0.06
CA ARG A 193 10.05 6.64 -1.32
C ARG A 193 11.19 7.00 -2.26
N CYS A 194 11.53 6.06 -3.14
CA CYS A 194 12.60 6.18 -4.12
C CYS A 194 12.10 6.15 -5.57
N ASP A 195 10.79 6.29 -5.77
CA ASP A 195 10.07 5.94 -7.00
C ASP A 195 9.42 7.11 -7.75
N THR A 196 9.47 8.32 -7.17
CA THR A 196 8.78 9.49 -7.72
C THR A 196 9.26 9.89 -9.12
N ASP A 197 10.47 9.48 -9.50
CA ASP A 197 11.07 9.82 -10.79
C ASP A 197 10.67 8.85 -11.92
N PHE A 198 10.00 7.72 -11.63
CA PHE A 198 9.57 6.78 -12.68
C PHE A 198 8.38 7.26 -13.49
N ASN A 199 7.56 8.15 -12.94
CA ASN A 199 6.38 8.70 -13.60
C ASN A 199 6.52 10.21 -13.82
N HIS A 200 5.93 10.70 -14.91
CA HIS A 200 5.90 12.13 -15.22
C HIS A 200 5.17 12.94 -14.13
N PRO A 201 5.55 14.19 -13.81
CA PRO A 201 4.85 15.02 -12.84
C PRO A 201 3.32 15.07 -13.00
N ALA A 202 2.84 15.12 -14.25
CA ALA A 202 1.39 15.08 -14.55
C ALA A 202 0.69 13.81 -14.04
N TYR A 203 1.37 12.67 -14.01
CA TYR A 203 0.81 11.46 -13.41
C TYR A 203 0.57 11.65 -11.91
N TRP A 204 1.55 12.20 -11.19
CA TRP A 204 1.44 12.41 -9.73
C TRP A 204 0.34 13.42 -9.39
N GLU A 205 0.17 14.46 -10.19
CA GLU A 205 -0.94 15.43 -10.02
C GLU A 205 -2.31 14.76 -10.14
N GLU A 206 -2.49 13.87 -11.11
CA GLU A 206 -3.75 13.13 -11.27
C GLU A 206 -3.91 12.01 -10.23
N ALA A 207 -2.83 11.32 -9.88
CA ALA A 207 -2.82 10.27 -8.86
C ALA A 207 -3.22 10.83 -7.49
N GLU A 208 -2.76 12.04 -7.15
CA GLU A 208 -3.17 12.77 -5.94
C GLU A 208 -4.67 13.10 -5.98
N VAL A 209 -5.18 13.58 -7.12
CA VAL A 209 -6.62 13.87 -7.28
C VAL A 209 -7.45 12.62 -7.04
N LEU A 210 -7.01 11.49 -7.58
CA LEU A 210 -7.73 10.22 -7.58
C LEU A 210 -7.53 9.39 -6.31
N GLY A 211 -6.47 9.65 -5.54
CA GLY A 211 -6.11 8.87 -4.36
C GLY A 211 -5.63 7.46 -4.68
N ILE A 212 -4.93 7.31 -5.81
CA ILE A 212 -4.42 6.01 -6.31
C ILE A 212 -2.91 5.86 -6.18
N ASP A 213 -2.25 6.84 -5.60
CA ASP A 213 -0.91 6.69 -5.04
C ASP A 213 -1.06 5.91 -3.73
N THR A 214 -0.88 4.59 -3.80
CA THR A 214 -1.20 3.64 -2.74
C THR A 214 0.04 3.25 -1.95
N TYR A 215 -0.17 3.03 -0.66
CA TYR A 215 0.85 2.55 0.25
C TYR A 215 0.57 1.07 0.52
N GLU A 216 1.57 0.20 0.32
CA GLU A 216 1.49 -1.25 0.58
C GLU A 216 0.40 -2.01 -0.21
N GLY A 217 -0.05 -1.51 -1.38
CA GLY A 217 -1.00 -2.21 -2.25
C GLY A 217 -2.47 -2.14 -1.82
N GLY A 218 -2.81 -1.26 -0.87
CA GLY A 218 -4.18 -0.96 -0.47
C GLY A 218 -4.58 0.45 -0.87
N ALA A 219 -5.72 0.62 -1.54
CA ALA A 219 -6.35 1.93 -1.65
C ALA A 219 -6.81 2.40 -0.26
N MET A 220 -6.65 3.70 0.02
CA MET A 220 -7.19 4.32 1.22
C MET A 220 -8.70 4.10 1.28
N ASP A 221 -9.22 3.48 2.36
CA ASP A 221 -10.65 3.51 2.64
C ASP A 221 -11.06 4.95 2.93
N MET A 222 -11.67 5.59 1.94
CA MET A 222 -12.18 6.96 2.04
C MET A 222 -13.47 7.05 2.89
N SER A 223 -13.94 5.94 3.45
CA SER A 223 -15.07 5.89 4.36
C SER A 223 -14.57 6.13 5.79
N ALA A 224 -14.71 7.37 6.28
CA ALA A 224 -14.59 7.60 7.72
C ALA A 224 -15.52 6.63 8.48
N PRO A 225 -15.10 6.00 9.60
CA PRO A 225 -16.02 5.24 10.41
C PRO A 225 -17.12 6.18 10.89
N GLU A 226 -18.34 5.86 10.49
CA GLU A 226 -19.57 6.48 10.93
C GLU A 226 -19.52 6.56 12.46
N GLN A 227 -19.28 7.76 13.01
CA GLN A 227 -19.44 7.98 14.44
C GLN A 227 -20.88 7.60 14.77
N ALA A 228 -21.03 6.53 15.56
CA ALA A 228 -22.29 6.05 16.08
C ALA A 228 -23.04 7.24 16.72
N ASN A 229 -23.97 7.82 15.97
CA ASN A 229 -24.76 8.95 16.40
C ASN A 229 -25.87 8.40 17.30
N THR A 230 -25.60 8.32 18.60
CA THR A 230 -26.63 8.12 19.62
C THR A 230 -27.56 9.33 19.61
N GLY A 231 -28.85 9.09 19.42
CA GLY A 231 -29.84 10.12 19.09
C GLY A 231 -30.09 11.22 20.13
N GLY A 232 -30.78 12.27 19.68
CA GLY A 232 -31.41 13.28 20.53
C GLY A 232 -31.52 14.67 19.91
N ASP A 233 -32.67 14.94 19.28
CA ASP A 233 -33.49 16.15 19.41
C ASP A 233 -32.94 17.54 19.00
N GLY A 234 -33.45 18.07 17.87
CA GLY A 234 -34.19 19.34 17.81
C GLY A 234 -33.50 20.70 17.97
N HIS A 235 -33.50 21.46 16.85
CA HIS A 235 -33.59 22.94 16.72
C HIS A 235 -32.39 23.85 17.11
N GLY A 236 -31.98 24.71 16.16
CA GLY A 236 -31.38 26.02 16.47
C GLY A 236 -30.35 26.53 15.46
N HIS A 237 -30.60 27.69 14.84
CA HIS A 237 -29.71 28.37 13.91
C HIS A 237 -28.54 29.13 14.58
N SER A 238 -27.41 29.11 13.87
CA SER A 238 -26.44 30.18 13.57
C SER A 238 -25.49 30.83 14.63
N HIS A 239 -24.25 30.98 14.11
CA HIS A 239 -23.14 31.90 14.41
C HIS A 239 -22.20 31.65 15.60
N GLY A 240 -20.90 31.50 15.28
CA GLY A 240 -19.82 31.96 16.16
C GLY A 240 -18.48 31.22 16.05
N ALA A 241 -17.57 31.80 15.27
CA ALA A 241 -16.11 31.83 15.48
C ALA A 241 -15.28 30.52 15.52
N THR A 242 -14.56 30.31 14.40
CA THR A 242 -13.12 29.98 14.29
C THR A 242 -12.55 28.95 15.29
N ALA A 243 -12.53 27.70 14.84
CA ALA A 243 -11.43 26.78 15.12
C ALA A 243 -11.00 26.21 13.76
N GLU A 244 -9.75 26.44 13.37
CA GLU A 244 -9.16 25.77 12.22
C GLU A 244 -9.10 24.27 12.52
N PRO A 245 -9.55 23.38 11.60
CA PRO A 245 -9.25 21.97 11.74
C PRO A 245 -7.82 21.72 11.25
N VAL A 246 -7.06 21.10 12.14
CA VAL A 246 -5.79 20.42 11.89
C VAL A 246 -5.93 19.52 10.66
N GLY A 247 -4.99 19.66 9.72
CA GLY A 247 -5.00 18.97 8.43
C GLY A 247 -5.00 17.46 8.59
N THR A 248 -6.11 16.84 8.22
CA THR A 248 -6.19 15.44 7.81
C THR A 248 -5.95 15.39 6.30
N THR A 249 -5.09 14.50 5.83
CA THR A 249 -4.77 14.21 4.41
C THR A 249 -5.95 13.57 3.67
N THR A 250 -7.09 14.25 3.66
CA THR A 250 -8.17 14.00 2.71
C THR A 250 -8.16 15.20 1.77
N THR A 251 -7.69 15.03 0.54
CA THR A 251 -7.68 16.13 -0.44
C THR A 251 -9.11 16.70 -0.55
N THR A 252 -9.28 17.95 -0.13
CA THR A 252 -10.55 18.66 0.03
C THR A 252 -11.02 19.33 -1.27
N ARG A 253 -10.61 18.80 -2.43
CA ARG A 253 -10.88 19.43 -3.73
C ARG A 253 -12.40 19.49 -3.98
N PRO A 254 -13.03 20.68 -3.98
CA PRO A 254 -14.46 20.80 -4.19
C PRO A 254 -14.80 20.42 -5.64
N ASP A 255 -16.03 19.96 -5.87
CA ASP A 255 -16.55 19.75 -7.23
C ASP A 255 -16.34 21.02 -8.06
N PRO A 256 -15.54 20.97 -9.14
CA PRO A 256 -15.23 22.15 -9.96
C PRO A 256 -16.48 22.73 -10.65
N THR A 257 -17.54 21.93 -10.79
CA THR A 257 -18.83 22.33 -11.37
C THR A 257 -19.83 22.81 -10.32
N GLY A 258 -19.51 22.70 -9.03
CA GLY A 258 -20.41 23.05 -7.92
C GLY A 258 -21.73 22.28 -7.94
N GLY A 259 -21.71 21.03 -8.37
CA GLY A 259 -22.86 20.13 -8.48
C GLY A 259 -23.71 20.34 -9.73
N ARG A 260 -23.33 21.23 -10.64
CA ARG A 260 -24.12 21.54 -11.85
C ARG A 260 -23.84 20.61 -13.02
N GLY A 261 -22.62 20.05 -13.10
CA GLY A 261 -22.14 19.30 -14.27
C GLY A 261 -21.99 20.18 -15.53
N SER A 262 -21.67 19.53 -16.64
CA SER A 262 -21.59 20.12 -17.98
C SER A 262 -21.91 19.07 -19.05
N GLU A 263 -22.32 19.52 -20.25
CA GLU A 263 -22.53 18.60 -21.38
C GLU A 263 -21.23 17.86 -21.78
N GLY A 264 -20.08 18.53 -21.63
CA GLY A 264 -18.76 17.94 -21.86
C GLY A 264 -18.46 16.83 -20.86
N LEU A 265 -18.69 17.08 -19.57
CA LEU A 265 -18.56 16.07 -18.51
C LEU A 265 -19.49 14.87 -18.75
N ASP A 266 -20.76 15.11 -19.09
CA ASP A 266 -21.73 14.03 -19.36
C ASP A 266 -21.27 13.13 -20.52
N LYS A 267 -20.64 13.71 -21.56
CA LYS A 267 -20.04 12.95 -22.67
C LYS A 267 -18.92 12.04 -22.17
N LEU A 268 -18.01 12.55 -21.33
CA LEU A 268 -16.89 11.77 -20.78
C LEU A 268 -17.37 10.65 -19.85
N ILE A 269 -18.31 10.95 -18.96
CA ILE A 269 -18.95 9.98 -18.06
C ILE A 269 -19.58 8.84 -18.86
N GLY A 270 -20.38 9.18 -19.89
CA GLY A 270 -21.06 8.19 -20.73
C GLY A 270 -20.12 7.27 -21.50
N GLN A 271 -18.87 7.68 -21.72
CA GLN A 271 -17.85 6.88 -22.40
C GLN A 271 -16.93 6.10 -21.45
N THR A 272 -16.86 6.48 -20.17
CA THR A 272 -15.95 5.87 -19.20
C THR A 272 -16.31 4.40 -18.93
N GLY A 273 -17.58 4.09 -18.66
CA GLY A 273 -18.02 2.72 -18.42
C GLY A 273 -17.73 1.77 -19.60
N PRO A 274 -18.15 2.11 -20.84
CA PRO A 274 -17.82 1.31 -22.01
C PRO A 274 -16.31 1.14 -22.25
N ALA A 275 -15.49 2.14 -21.94
CA ALA A 275 -14.05 2.10 -22.16
C ALA A 275 -13.35 0.96 -21.40
N GLY A 276 -13.85 0.58 -20.21
CA GLY A 276 -13.33 -0.57 -19.46
C GLY A 276 -13.66 -1.95 -20.06
N THR A 277 -14.41 -2.01 -21.16
CA THR A 277 -14.91 -3.28 -21.74
C THR A 277 -14.40 -3.60 -23.15
N SER A 278 -13.73 -2.64 -23.80
CA SER A 278 -13.10 -2.83 -25.12
C SER A 278 -12.10 -1.72 -25.45
N GLU A 279 -11.06 -2.09 -26.20
CA GLU A 279 -10.04 -1.18 -26.73
C GLU A 279 -10.66 -0.13 -27.66
N GLY A 280 -11.64 -0.53 -28.46
CA GLY A 280 -12.36 0.40 -29.34
C GLY A 280 -13.18 1.44 -28.57
N ALA A 281 -13.71 1.11 -27.40
CA ALA A 281 -14.37 2.08 -26.53
C ALA A 281 -13.36 2.94 -25.77
N ALA A 282 -12.25 2.37 -25.30
CA ALA A 282 -11.16 3.12 -24.68
C ALA A 282 -10.58 4.17 -25.62
N ALA A 283 -10.33 3.80 -26.89
CA ALA A 283 -9.87 4.73 -27.90
C ALA A 283 -10.84 5.90 -28.13
N ARG A 284 -12.16 5.64 -28.09
CA ARG A 284 -13.18 6.70 -28.18
C ARG A 284 -13.15 7.64 -26.97
N LEU A 285 -12.91 7.10 -25.77
CA LEU A 285 -12.75 7.92 -24.57
C LEU A 285 -11.49 8.79 -24.70
N VAL A 286 -10.34 8.23 -25.09
CA VAL A 286 -9.09 9.00 -25.27
C VAL A 286 -9.26 10.13 -26.30
N ILE A 287 -9.92 9.87 -27.43
CA ILE A 287 -10.26 10.94 -28.39
C ILE A 287 -11.08 12.04 -27.71
N SER A 288 -12.14 11.68 -26.97
CA SER A 288 -12.98 12.68 -26.31
C SER A 288 -12.26 13.44 -25.20
N LEU A 289 -11.34 12.79 -24.49
CA LEU A 289 -10.48 13.45 -23.50
C LEU A 289 -9.55 14.46 -24.18
N GLY A 290 -8.97 14.11 -25.33
CA GLY A 290 -8.17 15.05 -26.12
C GLY A 290 -8.96 16.24 -26.68
N GLU A 291 -10.24 16.04 -27.01
CA GLU A 291 -11.14 17.10 -27.46
C GLU A 291 -11.78 17.93 -26.32
N ALA A 292 -11.72 17.43 -25.08
CA ALA A 292 -12.36 18.08 -23.94
C ALA A 292 -11.68 19.40 -23.58
N SER A 293 -12.46 20.33 -23.02
CA SER A 293 -11.87 21.49 -22.35
C SER A 293 -11.19 21.06 -21.06
N ASP A 294 -10.19 21.82 -20.58
CA ASP A 294 -9.53 21.49 -19.31
C ASP A 294 -10.51 21.49 -18.13
N ALA A 295 -11.53 22.36 -18.17
CA ALA A 295 -12.59 22.37 -17.16
C ALA A 295 -13.45 21.09 -17.16
N ASP A 296 -13.75 20.51 -18.33
CA ASP A 296 -14.49 19.25 -18.42
C ASP A 296 -13.61 18.06 -18.03
N TYR A 297 -12.31 18.11 -18.35
CA TYR A 297 -11.32 17.10 -17.98
C TYR A 297 -11.11 17.06 -16.45
N ASP A 298 -10.90 18.22 -15.83
CA ASP A 298 -10.80 18.36 -14.36
C ASP A 298 -12.05 17.85 -13.65
N ALA A 299 -13.23 18.16 -14.22
CA ALA A 299 -14.50 17.66 -13.70
C ALA A 299 -14.63 16.14 -13.85
N TRP A 300 -14.06 15.56 -14.92
CA TRP A 300 -14.04 14.12 -15.13
C TRP A 300 -13.11 13.41 -14.13
N LEU A 301 -11.90 13.93 -13.88
CA LEU A 301 -11.01 13.41 -12.82
C LEU A 301 -11.68 13.46 -11.44
N TRP A 302 -12.34 14.59 -11.12
CA TRP A 302 -13.10 14.70 -9.89
C TRP A 302 -14.24 13.66 -9.83
N TRP A 303 -14.97 13.45 -10.93
CA TRP A 303 -16.05 12.48 -11.00
C TRP A 303 -15.54 11.03 -10.87
N LEU A 304 -14.41 10.69 -11.49
CA LEU A 304 -13.78 9.36 -11.34
C LEU A 304 -13.53 9.06 -9.86
N ARG A 305 -12.89 9.99 -9.16
CA ARG A 305 -12.64 9.90 -7.72
C ARG A 305 -13.95 9.77 -6.93
N ALA A 306 -14.92 10.67 -7.16
CA ALA A 306 -16.16 10.72 -6.40
C ALA A 306 -17.08 9.51 -6.62
N SER A 307 -17.00 8.88 -7.78
CA SER A 307 -17.80 7.71 -8.13
C SER A 307 -17.14 6.37 -7.80
N GLY A 308 -15.84 6.37 -7.48
CA GLY A 308 -15.05 5.14 -7.35
C GLY A 308 -14.73 4.46 -8.69
N SER A 309 -14.97 5.13 -9.82
CA SER A 309 -14.74 4.56 -11.16
C SER A 309 -13.27 4.56 -11.59
N VAL A 310 -12.34 4.63 -10.63
CA VAL A 310 -10.91 4.74 -10.90
C VAL A 310 -10.31 3.37 -11.22
N GLY A 311 -9.58 3.26 -12.34
CA GLY A 311 -8.61 2.18 -12.58
C GLY A 311 -9.14 0.73 -12.55
N GLY A 312 -10.41 0.45 -12.82
CA GLY A 312 -10.94 -0.93 -12.88
C GLY A 312 -10.91 -1.70 -11.56
N GLY A 313 -10.60 -1.05 -10.43
CA GLY A 313 -10.36 -1.68 -9.14
C GLY A 313 -11.53 -1.55 -8.17
N HIS A 314 -12.55 -2.39 -8.33
CA HIS A 314 -13.42 -2.75 -7.21
C HIS A 314 -13.30 -4.25 -6.96
N SER A 315 -12.20 -4.67 -6.32
CA SER A 315 -12.10 -5.92 -5.55
C SER A 315 -10.69 -6.09 -4.98
N HIS A 316 -10.54 -5.79 -3.69
CA HIS A 316 -9.50 -6.39 -2.88
C HIS A 316 -9.90 -7.84 -2.58
N ASP A 317 -9.74 -8.72 -3.55
CA ASP A 317 -9.70 -10.15 -3.30
C ASP A 317 -8.39 -10.67 -3.92
N SER A 318 -7.56 -11.31 -3.10
CA SER A 318 -6.38 -12.10 -3.51
C SER A 318 -6.75 -13.33 -4.38
N ALA A 319 -7.97 -13.35 -4.90
CA ALA A 319 -8.47 -14.21 -5.94
C ALA A 319 -9.14 -13.26 -6.95
N ALA A 320 -8.58 -13.23 -8.17
CA ALA A 320 -9.04 -12.43 -9.30
C ALA A 320 -10.57 -12.20 -9.27
N PRO A 321 -11.05 -10.96 -9.39
CA PRO A 321 -12.48 -10.76 -9.62
C PRO A 321 -12.87 -11.49 -10.90
N GLY A 322 -13.72 -12.49 -10.73
CA GLY A 322 -14.53 -12.98 -11.83
C GLY A 322 -15.43 -11.85 -12.31
N ASP A 323 -15.04 -11.23 -13.42
CA ASP A 323 -15.85 -11.11 -14.65
C ASP A 323 -15.50 -9.81 -15.42
N SER A 324 -14.33 -9.80 -16.06
CA SER A 324 -14.22 -9.31 -17.44
C SER A 324 -13.01 -10.00 -18.06
N GLY A 325 -13.13 -10.55 -19.26
CA GLY A 325 -11.97 -11.02 -20.00
C GLY A 325 -11.06 -9.84 -20.33
N GLY A 326 -10.15 -9.47 -19.42
CA GLY A 326 -8.81 -8.94 -19.70
C GLY A 326 -8.61 -7.50 -20.23
N HIS A 327 -9.57 -6.57 -20.14
CA HIS A 327 -9.36 -5.18 -20.63
C HIS A 327 -9.01 -4.16 -19.52
N GLY A 328 -8.49 -4.63 -18.38
CA GLY A 328 -8.13 -3.76 -17.26
C GLY A 328 -7.08 -2.72 -17.65
N GLY A 329 -7.21 -1.50 -17.13
CA GLY A 329 -6.18 -0.47 -17.21
C GLY A 329 -6.18 0.49 -18.41
N HIS A 330 -7.15 0.40 -19.33
CA HIS A 330 -7.26 1.37 -20.44
C HIS A 330 -8.05 2.65 -20.11
N VAL A 331 -8.30 2.92 -18.82
CA VAL A 331 -9.09 4.06 -18.37
C VAL A 331 -8.38 4.78 -17.24
N GLY A 332 -7.87 5.97 -17.54
CA GLY A 332 -7.30 6.87 -16.55
C GLY A 332 -5.96 6.41 -15.97
N PRO A 333 -5.39 7.22 -15.06
CA PRO A 333 -4.20 6.86 -14.30
C PRO A 333 -4.33 5.51 -13.60
N GLN A 334 -3.27 4.71 -13.69
CA GLN A 334 -3.21 3.41 -13.03
C GLN A 334 -2.75 3.55 -11.58
N PRO A 335 -3.26 2.71 -10.66
CA PRO A 335 -2.74 2.68 -9.31
C PRO A 335 -1.24 2.40 -9.29
N TRP A 336 -0.55 3.04 -8.35
CA TRP A 336 0.86 2.82 -8.10
C TRP A 336 1.08 2.48 -6.65
N VAL A 337 1.89 1.47 -6.40
CA VAL A 337 2.33 1.06 -5.08
C VAL A 337 3.67 1.72 -4.82
N ALA A 338 3.72 2.57 -3.80
CA ALA A 338 4.92 3.25 -3.35
C ALA A 338 6.09 2.26 -3.14
N MET A 339 7.24 2.56 -3.74
CA MET A 339 8.46 1.77 -3.53
C MET A 339 9.43 2.50 -2.59
N THR A 340 9.86 1.82 -1.53
CA THR A 340 10.79 2.33 -0.51
C THR A 340 12.10 1.53 -0.43
N ASP A 341 12.19 0.40 -1.13
CA ASP A 341 13.43 -0.36 -1.24
C ASP A 341 14.31 0.26 -2.34
N GLN A 342 15.34 1.01 -1.92
CA GLN A 342 16.27 1.67 -2.83
C GLN A 342 16.91 0.70 -3.83
N ALA A 343 17.21 -0.54 -3.44
CA ALA A 343 17.81 -1.50 -4.35
C ALA A 343 16.83 -1.93 -5.46
N GLN A 344 15.54 -2.00 -5.16
CA GLN A 344 14.51 -2.24 -6.17
C GLN A 344 14.33 -1.04 -7.11
N CYS A 345 14.34 0.18 -6.57
CA CYS A 345 14.29 1.40 -7.39
C CYS A 345 15.50 1.50 -8.33
N ASP A 346 16.72 1.30 -7.82
CA ASP A 346 17.94 1.35 -8.65
C ASP A 346 17.88 0.31 -9.78
N GLN A 347 17.46 -0.92 -9.46
CA GLN A 347 17.30 -2.01 -10.43
C GLN A 347 16.23 -1.68 -11.49
N LEU A 348 15.07 -1.15 -11.08
CA LEU A 348 14.02 -0.75 -12.01
C LEU A 348 14.50 0.37 -12.95
N ALA A 349 15.26 1.34 -12.45
CA ALA A 349 15.84 2.40 -13.28
C ALA A 349 16.77 1.82 -14.36
N GLU A 350 17.65 0.89 -13.98
CA GLU A 350 18.54 0.19 -14.93
C GLU A 350 17.75 -0.60 -15.98
N GLU A 351 16.66 -1.27 -15.58
CA GLU A 351 15.79 -2.04 -16.48
C GLU A 351 15.05 -1.16 -17.49
N LEU A 352 14.53 -0.01 -17.05
CA LEU A 352 13.86 0.95 -17.93
C LEU A 352 14.83 1.57 -18.93
N ASP A 353 16.05 1.90 -18.50
CA ASP A 353 17.11 2.39 -19.40
C ASP A 353 17.55 1.32 -20.40
N LEU A 354 17.64 0.06 -19.97
CA LEU A 354 17.95 -1.07 -20.85
C LEU A 354 16.85 -1.29 -21.90
N ALA A 355 15.58 -1.25 -21.49
CA ALA A 355 14.44 -1.30 -22.39
C ALA A 355 14.47 -0.12 -23.39
N ARG A 356 14.84 1.09 -22.94
CA ARG A 356 14.94 2.28 -23.79
C ARG A 356 15.98 2.12 -24.90
N SER A 357 17.06 1.38 -24.68
CA SER A 357 18.05 1.11 -25.74
C SER A 357 17.45 0.44 -26.99
N ILE A 358 16.34 -0.30 -26.84
CA ILE A 358 15.62 -0.93 -27.95
C ILE A 358 14.84 0.12 -28.78
N THR A 359 14.27 1.13 -28.12
CA THR A 359 13.54 2.21 -28.81
C THR A 359 14.50 3.09 -29.62
N GLU A 360 15.71 3.32 -29.12
CA GLU A 360 16.76 4.04 -29.87
C GLU A 360 17.21 3.28 -31.14
N LYS A 361 17.28 1.95 -31.05
CA LYS A 361 17.66 1.10 -32.18
C LYS A 361 16.59 1.05 -33.27
N TYR A 362 15.33 0.97 -32.86
CA TYR A 362 14.16 0.82 -33.74
C TYR A 362 13.25 2.04 -33.64
N ASP A 363 13.82 3.22 -33.84
CA ASP A 363 13.14 4.51 -33.69
C ASP A 363 12.02 4.78 -34.71
N THR A 364 11.91 3.97 -35.77
CA THR A 364 10.96 4.13 -36.88
C THR A 364 10.40 2.78 -37.33
N VAL A 365 9.18 2.79 -37.87
CA VAL A 365 8.53 1.60 -38.44
C VAL A 365 9.43 0.91 -39.46
N ALA A 366 10.07 1.67 -40.37
CA ALA A 366 10.95 1.11 -41.39
C ALA A 366 12.13 0.31 -40.78
N LYS A 367 12.71 0.78 -39.67
CA LYS A 367 13.79 0.07 -38.98
C LYS A 367 13.28 -1.18 -38.28
N ALA A 368 12.11 -1.13 -37.64
CA ALA A 368 11.50 -2.30 -37.02
C ALA A 368 11.14 -3.38 -38.07
N GLU A 369 10.54 -3.00 -39.20
CA GLU A 369 10.24 -3.94 -40.29
C GLU A 369 11.52 -4.56 -40.87
N ALA A 370 12.57 -3.76 -41.05
CA ALA A 370 13.89 -4.27 -41.46
C ALA A 370 14.52 -5.22 -40.44
N GLY A 371 14.18 -5.06 -39.16
CA GLY A 371 14.55 -5.95 -38.05
C GLY A 371 13.72 -7.24 -37.97
N GLY A 372 12.63 -7.36 -38.75
CA GLY A 372 11.76 -8.54 -38.75
C GLY A 372 10.47 -8.40 -37.93
N TRP A 373 10.17 -7.22 -37.39
CA TRP A 373 8.89 -6.96 -36.72
C TRP A 373 7.78 -6.80 -37.76
N THR A 374 6.58 -7.29 -37.44
CA THR A 374 5.42 -7.26 -38.34
C THR A 374 4.25 -6.56 -37.67
N LYS A 375 3.59 -5.66 -38.40
CA LYS A 375 2.39 -4.98 -37.90
C LYS A 375 1.30 -5.98 -37.52
N VAL A 376 0.82 -5.89 -36.28
CA VAL A 376 -0.34 -6.64 -35.77
C VAL A 376 -1.52 -5.74 -35.43
N THR A 377 -1.31 -4.44 -35.18
CA THR A 377 -2.38 -3.47 -34.94
C THR A 377 -2.03 -2.13 -35.60
N GLY A 378 -3.00 -1.48 -36.26
CA GLY A 378 -2.83 -0.11 -36.74
C GLY A 378 -2.84 0.91 -35.58
N TYR A 379 -2.71 2.21 -35.88
CA TYR A 379 -2.82 3.22 -34.83
C TYR A 379 -4.22 3.22 -34.21
N VAL A 380 -4.27 3.00 -32.90
CA VAL A 380 -5.48 3.10 -32.08
C VAL A 380 -5.20 4.14 -30.99
N PRO A 381 -6.01 5.21 -30.88
CA PRO A 381 -5.84 6.19 -29.82
C PRO A 381 -5.81 5.54 -28.44
N GLY A 382 -4.90 5.99 -27.59
CA GLY A 382 -4.59 5.37 -26.30
C GLY A 382 -3.56 4.26 -26.34
N ILE A 383 -3.41 3.56 -27.47
CA ILE A 383 -2.78 2.24 -27.54
C ILE A 383 -1.57 2.22 -28.48
N ALA A 384 -1.59 3.02 -29.56
CA ALA A 384 -0.57 3.06 -30.63
C ALA A 384 -0.65 1.90 -31.64
N ALA A 385 0.14 2.01 -32.72
CA ALA A 385 0.34 0.92 -33.66
C ALA A 385 1.30 -0.13 -33.07
N HIS A 386 0.96 -1.41 -33.20
CA HIS A 386 1.73 -2.50 -32.61
C HIS A 386 2.44 -3.31 -33.70
N TYR A 387 3.74 -3.50 -33.52
CA TYR A 387 4.58 -4.31 -34.38
C TYR A 387 5.19 -5.44 -33.55
N MET A 388 4.87 -6.69 -33.88
CA MET A 388 5.26 -7.87 -33.12
C MET A 388 6.47 -8.58 -33.73
N ASN A 389 7.38 -9.04 -32.88
CA ASN A 389 8.39 -10.04 -33.19
C ASN A 389 7.92 -11.43 -32.76
N PHE A 390 7.29 -12.17 -33.68
CA PHE A 390 6.79 -13.52 -33.41
C PHE A 390 7.88 -14.53 -32.99
N GLY A 391 9.16 -14.25 -33.25
CA GLY A 391 10.26 -15.11 -32.83
C GLY A 391 10.59 -14.98 -31.34
N ALA A 392 10.15 -13.90 -30.69
CA ALA A 392 10.33 -13.65 -29.26
C ALA A 392 9.16 -14.16 -28.41
N VAL A 393 7.97 -14.34 -29.00
CA VAL A 393 6.76 -14.75 -28.28
C VAL A 393 6.92 -16.14 -27.66
N ASP A 394 7.21 -16.18 -26.36
CA ASP A 394 7.27 -17.38 -25.56
C ASP A 394 6.74 -17.14 -24.13
N SER A 395 7.14 -17.94 -23.14
CA SER A 395 6.64 -17.84 -21.76
C SER A 395 7.55 -17.04 -20.81
N LYS A 396 8.57 -16.34 -21.34
CA LYS A 396 9.60 -15.66 -20.56
C LYS A 396 9.49 -14.16 -20.73
N PHE A 397 9.75 -13.46 -19.65
CA PHE A 397 9.94 -12.01 -19.67
C PHE A 397 11.43 -11.70 -19.70
N GLU A 398 11.88 -10.93 -20.69
CA GLU A 398 13.28 -10.54 -20.86
C GLU A 398 13.35 -9.07 -21.29
N ILE A 399 13.93 -8.19 -20.46
CA ILE A 399 13.96 -6.72 -20.66
C ILE A 399 14.49 -6.28 -22.04
N GLU A 400 15.52 -6.94 -22.56
CA GLU A 400 16.11 -6.58 -23.86
C GLU A 400 15.36 -7.19 -25.06
N VAL A 401 14.33 -8.01 -24.81
CA VAL A 401 13.60 -8.78 -25.83
C VAL A 401 12.10 -8.48 -25.76
N PRO A 402 11.68 -7.22 -25.95
CA PRO A 402 10.25 -6.93 -26.05
C PRO A 402 9.65 -7.62 -27.27
N GLU A 403 8.52 -8.28 -27.09
CA GLU A 403 7.80 -8.92 -28.18
C GLU A 403 7.14 -7.90 -29.10
N MET A 404 6.93 -6.66 -28.65
CA MET A 404 6.29 -5.61 -29.42
C MET A 404 6.97 -4.25 -29.30
N ILE A 405 7.00 -3.54 -30.42
CA ILE A 405 7.39 -2.12 -30.49
C ILE A 405 6.16 -1.31 -30.90
N LEU A 406 5.98 -0.15 -30.25
CA LEU A 406 4.82 0.71 -30.40
C LEU A 406 5.18 1.97 -31.17
N PHE A 407 4.35 2.34 -32.15
CA PHE A 407 4.57 3.50 -33.01
C PHE A 407 3.38 4.46 -33.03
N ASP A 408 3.66 5.76 -33.25
CA ASP A 408 2.64 6.82 -33.39
C ASP A 408 1.80 6.71 -34.68
N GLY A 409 2.14 5.78 -35.56
CA GLY A 409 1.46 5.54 -36.84
C GLY A 409 1.92 4.27 -37.52
N THR A 410 1.60 4.13 -38.82
CA THR A 410 1.97 2.95 -39.61
C THR A 410 2.75 3.30 -40.88
N ASP A 411 3.10 4.56 -41.06
CA ASP A 411 3.94 4.98 -42.17
C ASP A 411 5.40 4.60 -41.89
N PRO A 412 6.24 4.40 -42.92
CA PRO A 412 7.62 3.96 -42.71
C PRO A 412 8.43 4.85 -41.76
N ASP A 413 8.12 6.15 -41.74
CA ASP A 413 8.79 7.16 -40.92
C ASP A 413 8.05 7.44 -39.59
N SER A 414 6.95 6.73 -39.28
CA SER A 414 6.27 6.81 -37.98
C SER A 414 7.23 6.44 -36.86
N ALA A 415 7.23 7.23 -35.79
CA ALA A 415 8.23 7.17 -34.73
C ALA A 415 7.80 6.27 -33.56
N VAL A 416 8.79 5.71 -32.88
CA VAL A 416 8.57 4.88 -31.67
C VAL A 416 7.98 5.73 -30.54
N VAL A 417 7.05 5.14 -29.79
CA VAL A 417 6.39 5.78 -28.62
C VAL A 417 6.45 4.94 -27.35
N GLY A 418 6.81 3.66 -27.45
CA GLY A 418 6.91 2.76 -26.30
C GLY A 418 7.20 1.32 -26.73
N LEU A 419 7.21 0.43 -25.74
CA LEU A 419 7.36 -1.00 -25.95
C LEU A 419 6.20 -1.74 -25.29
N SER A 420 6.00 -2.98 -25.71
CA SER A 420 5.11 -3.88 -25.00
C SER A 420 5.72 -5.28 -24.90
N TYR A 421 5.57 -5.86 -23.72
CA TYR A 421 5.96 -7.24 -23.43
C TYR A 421 4.74 -8.13 -23.53
N TYR A 422 4.88 -9.24 -24.24
CA TYR A 422 3.80 -10.14 -24.58
C TYR A 422 4.22 -11.59 -24.32
N ILE A 423 3.75 -12.15 -23.22
CA ILE A 423 4.14 -13.49 -22.79
C ILE A 423 2.98 -14.47 -22.76
N ILE A 424 3.30 -15.74 -22.99
CA ILE A 424 2.38 -16.86 -22.93
C ILE A 424 2.40 -17.44 -21.51
N HIS A 425 1.28 -17.30 -20.80
CA HIS A 425 1.11 -17.84 -19.45
C HIS A 425 -0.26 -18.51 -19.29
N GLU A 426 -0.26 -19.69 -18.68
CA GLU A 426 -1.45 -20.51 -18.47
C GLU A 426 -2.15 -20.14 -17.16
N GLY A 427 -3.48 -20.09 -17.19
CA GLY A 427 -4.31 -19.80 -16.03
C GLY A 427 -4.84 -18.38 -16.00
N ASP A 428 -5.60 -18.08 -14.95
CA ASP A 428 -6.30 -16.80 -14.80
C ASP A 428 -5.55 -15.80 -13.91
N ALA A 429 -4.53 -16.26 -13.19
CA ALA A 429 -3.66 -15.41 -12.40
C ALA A 429 -2.64 -14.71 -13.32
N GLU A 430 -2.36 -13.46 -12.99
CA GLU A 430 -1.35 -12.66 -13.67
C GLU A 430 0.05 -13.31 -13.57
N PRO A 431 0.88 -13.23 -14.62
CA PRO A 431 2.27 -13.67 -14.55
C PRO A 431 3.03 -12.97 -13.43
N SER A 432 3.87 -13.71 -12.71
CA SER A 432 4.75 -13.13 -11.68
C SER A 432 6.09 -12.62 -12.24
N GLN A 433 6.27 -12.63 -13.56
CA GLN A 433 7.49 -12.18 -14.23
C GLN A 433 7.25 -10.78 -14.75
N GLY A 434 8.24 -9.90 -14.64
CA GLY A 434 8.09 -8.50 -14.98
C GLY A 434 9.33 -7.68 -14.68
N PHE A 435 9.18 -6.37 -14.76
CA PHE A 435 10.11 -5.39 -14.21
C PHE A 435 10.20 -5.53 -12.69
N THR A 436 11.26 -4.96 -12.12
CA THR A 436 11.46 -4.93 -10.68
C THR A 436 10.42 -4.02 -10.02
N GLY A 437 9.70 -4.58 -9.05
CA GLY A 437 8.67 -3.89 -8.28
C GLY A 437 7.28 -4.45 -8.55
N PRO A 438 6.24 -3.85 -7.97
CA PRO A 438 4.86 -4.36 -8.05
C PRO A 438 4.00 -3.67 -9.13
N ASN A 439 4.55 -2.72 -9.90
CA ASN A 439 3.76 -1.74 -10.64
C ASN A 439 3.53 -2.07 -12.13
N ASP A 440 4.14 -3.12 -12.65
CA ASP A 440 4.15 -3.45 -14.08
C ASP A 440 3.06 -4.48 -14.45
N HIS A 441 1.81 -4.11 -14.21
CA HIS A 441 0.70 -5.03 -14.41
C HIS A 441 0.42 -5.44 -15.87
N PHE A 442 0.06 -6.70 -16.07
CA PHE A 442 -0.36 -7.28 -17.34
C PHE A 442 -1.89 -7.29 -17.50
N HIS A 443 -2.34 -7.15 -18.74
CA HIS A 443 -3.74 -7.34 -19.17
C HIS A 443 -3.82 -8.34 -20.33
N ARG A 444 -5.03 -8.68 -20.79
CA ARG A 444 -5.26 -9.72 -21.82
C ARG A 444 -6.33 -9.34 -22.82
N HIS A 445 -6.00 -9.41 -24.10
CA HIS A 445 -7.00 -9.17 -25.14
C HIS A 445 -7.75 -10.46 -25.54
N VAL A 446 -8.77 -10.81 -24.76
CA VAL A 446 -9.55 -12.04 -24.96
C VAL A 446 -10.61 -11.85 -26.04
N GLY A 447 -10.43 -12.52 -27.19
CA GLY A 447 -11.42 -12.49 -28.25
C GLY A 447 -11.14 -11.50 -29.37
N LEU A 448 -9.94 -10.95 -29.58
CA LEU A 448 -9.73 -10.02 -30.69
C LEU A 448 -10.14 -10.60 -32.06
N CYS A 449 -10.72 -9.78 -32.93
CA CYS A 449 -10.99 -10.19 -34.30
C CYS A 449 -9.74 -10.02 -35.17
N ILE A 450 -9.18 -11.14 -35.65
CA ILE A 450 -7.97 -11.14 -36.46
C ILE A 450 -8.30 -11.39 -37.93
N VAL A 451 -7.82 -10.49 -38.80
CA VAL A 451 -7.91 -10.59 -40.27
C VAL A 451 -6.50 -10.52 -40.83
N ASN A 452 -6.05 -11.56 -41.53
CA ASN A 452 -4.70 -11.64 -42.13
C ASN A 452 -3.55 -11.33 -41.14
N GLY A 453 -3.68 -11.76 -39.88
CA GLY A 453 -2.67 -11.53 -38.83
C GLY A 453 -2.71 -10.14 -38.19
N VAL A 454 -3.69 -9.30 -38.56
CA VAL A 454 -3.87 -7.95 -38.02
C VAL A 454 -5.19 -7.87 -37.25
N VAL A 455 -5.19 -7.17 -36.11
CA VAL A 455 -6.37 -6.84 -35.32
C VAL A 455 -7.28 -5.93 -36.15
N ALA A 456 -8.46 -6.45 -36.48
CA ALA A 456 -9.48 -5.77 -37.28
C ALA A 456 -10.76 -5.50 -36.47
N GLY A 457 -10.79 -5.85 -35.19
CA GLY A 457 -11.89 -5.59 -34.27
C GLY A 457 -11.52 -5.98 -32.84
N ASP A 458 -12.07 -5.25 -31.89
CA ASP A 458 -11.91 -5.49 -30.45
C ASP A 458 -12.62 -6.76 -29.97
N SER A 459 -12.49 -7.04 -28.68
CA SER A 459 -13.09 -8.20 -28.03
C SER A 459 -14.61 -8.21 -28.04
N GLN A 460 -15.26 -7.05 -28.24
CA GLN A 460 -16.72 -6.92 -28.35
C GLN A 460 -17.24 -7.18 -29.77
N THR A 461 -16.36 -7.17 -30.79
CA THR A 461 -16.72 -7.56 -32.16
C THR A 461 -17.23 -9.00 -32.16
N THR A 462 -18.46 -9.24 -32.60
CA THR A 462 -19.05 -10.59 -32.60
C THR A 462 -18.33 -11.54 -33.57
N ALA A 463 -18.52 -12.86 -33.40
CA ALA A 463 -17.94 -13.84 -34.30
C ALA A 463 -18.49 -13.68 -35.74
N GLU A 464 -19.77 -13.36 -35.87
CA GLU A 464 -20.43 -13.09 -37.16
C GLU A 464 -19.87 -11.85 -37.84
N GLU A 465 -19.70 -10.75 -37.09
CA GLU A 465 -19.07 -9.53 -37.62
C GLU A 465 -17.61 -9.77 -38.01
N CYS A 466 -16.87 -10.54 -37.22
CA CYS A 466 -15.49 -10.88 -37.52
C CYS A 466 -15.39 -11.74 -38.78
N ALA A 467 -16.24 -12.75 -38.92
CA ALA A 467 -16.32 -13.58 -40.11
C ALA A 467 -16.73 -12.77 -41.35
N ALA A 468 -17.63 -11.78 -41.20
CA ALA A 468 -18.00 -10.87 -42.28
C ALA A 468 -16.83 -9.97 -42.75
N ARG A 469 -15.86 -9.71 -41.87
CA ARG A 469 -14.59 -9.04 -42.20
C ARG A 469 -13.53 -9.99 -42.79
N GLY A 470 -13.86 -11.28 -42.93
CA GLY A 470 -12.93 -12.31 -43.39
C GLY A 470 -11.95 -12.79 -42.32
N GLY A 471 -12.27 -12.57 -41.04
CA GLY A 471 -11.41 -12.89 -39.90
C GLY A 471 -11.97 -13.99 -39.00
N SER A 472 -11.24 -14.21 -37.90
CA SER A 472 -11.63 -15.12 -36.82
C SER A 472 -11.31 -14.52 -35.45
N LYS A 473 -12.11 -14.85 -34.43
CA LYS A 473 -11.84 -14.47 -33.04
C LYS A 473 -10.62 -15.23 -32.51
N ALA A 474 -9.66 -14.52 -31.94
CA ALA A 474 -8.52 -15.08 -31.22
C ALA A 474 -8.94 -15.56 -29.83
N GLY A 475 -8.23 -16.55 -29.27
CA GLY A 475 -8.44 -17.01 -27.89
C GLY A 475 -8.09 -15.90 -26.89
N GLY A 476 -6.84 -15.44 -26.88
CA GLY A 476 -6.38 -14.33 -26.02
C GLY A 476 -6.15 -14.71 -24.56
N ASP A 477 -6.67 -15.86 -24.11
CA ASP A 477 -6.76 -16.25 -22.70
C ASP A 477 -5.41 -16.47 -22.02
N LYS A 478 -4.38 -16.80 -22.80
CA LYS A 478 -3.02 -17.08 -22.33
C LYS A 478 -2.02 -15.97 -22.64
N GLN A 479 -2.49 -14.91 -23.25
CA GLN A 479 -1.65 -13.91 -23.89
C GLN A 479 -1.71 -12.63 -23.09
N TRP A 480 -0.71 -12.50 -22.22
CA TRP A 480 -0.58 -11.42 -21.27
C TRP A 480 0.30 -10.32 -21.87
N MET A 481 -0.17 -9.09 -21.74
CA MET A 481 0.46 -7.91 -22.31
C MET A 481 0.70 -6.87 -21.24
N ASN A 482 1.89 -6.30 -21.21
CA ASN A 482 2.23 -5.10 -20.45
C ASN A 482 2.74 -4.04 -21.45
N HIS A 483 2.44 -2.76 -21.19
CA HIS A 483 2.96 -1.62 -21.95
C HIS A 483 3.94 -0.83 -21.09
N VAL A 484 5.00 -0.31 -21.71
CA VAL A 484 5.97 0.57 -21.05
C VAL A 484 6.26 1.82 -21.89
N TRP A 485 6.01 2.99 -21.31
CA TRP A 485 6.09 4.31 -21.96
C TRP A 485 7.38 5.04 -21.56
N ILE A 486 8.49 4.67 -22.20
CA ILE A 486 9.86 5.09 -21.84
C ILE A 486 10.55 5.96 -22.90
N VAL A 487 9.83 6.35 -23.95
CA VAL A 487 10.35 7.24 -25.00
C VAL A 487 10.26 8.69 -24.51
N PRO A 488 11.37 9.45 -24.47
CA PRO A 488 11.35 10.84 -24.05
C PRO A 488 10.36 11.68 -24.85
N GLY A 489 9.52 12.46 -24.18
CA GLY A 489 8.45 13.25 -24.78
C GLY A 489 7.15 12.47 -25.04
N CYS A 490 7.12 11.17 -24.75
CA CYS A 490 5.94 10.29 -24.80
C CYS A 490 5.56 9.73 -23.43
N GLU A 491 6.04 10.33 -22.34
CA GLU A 491 5.75 9.88 -20.98
C GLU A 491 4.24 9.85 -20.76
N SER A 492 3.72 8.76 -20.20
CA SER A 492 2.28 8.62 -19.99
C SER A 492 1.83 9.34 -18.71
N PRO A 493 0.90 10.31 -18.81
CA PRO A 493 0.21 10.88 -17.65
C PRO A 493 -0.62 9.85 -16.87
N TRP A 494 -0.84 8.65 -17.43
CA TRP A 494 -1.52 7.56 -16.72
C TRP A 494 -0.58 6.58 -16.02
N GLY A 495 0.74 6.80 -16.12
CA GLY A 495 1.78 6.01 -15.48
C GLY A 495 2.63 5.25 -16.50
N VAL A 496 3.92 5.03 -16.19
CA VAL A 496 4.89 4.41 -17.10
C VAL A 496 4.49 3.00 -17.55
N PHE A 497 3.74 2.27 -16.72
CA PHE A 497 3.20 0.92 -17.02
C PHE A 497 1.71 0.89 -17.37
N SER A 498 1.10 2.04 -17.67
CA SER A 498 -0.32 2.10 -18.01
C SER A 498 -0.64 1.33 -19.30
N ALA A 499 -1.75 0.59 -19.33
CA ALA A 499 -2.16 -0.16 -20.53
C ALA A 499 -2.58 0.76 -21.70
N ALA A 500 -2.75 2.06 -21.45
CA ALA A 500 -2.98 3.08 -22.45
C ALA A 500 -2.44 4.42 -21.95
N THR A 501 -2.21 5.36 -22.87
CA THR A 501 -1.79 6.73 -22.54
C THR A 501 -2.69 7.76 -23.23
N PRO A 502 -3.11 8.84 -22.54
CA PRO A 502 -3.95 9.87 -23.14
C PRO A 502 -3.21 10.71 -24.18
N VAL A 503 -1.86 10.64 -24.20
CA VAL A 503 -1.00 11.35 -25.17
C VAL A 503 -1.20 10.83 -26.58
N LEU A 504 -1.56 9.55 -26.74
CA LEU A 504 -1.87 8.95 -28.02
C LEU A 504 -3.29 9.32 -28.47
N ASP A 505 -3.53 10.61 -28.67
CA ASP A 505 -4.85 11.15 -29.00
C ASP A 505 -5.19 11.01 -30.50
N GLY A 506 -6.32 11.59 -30.90
CA GLY A 506 -6.74 11.60 -32.30
C GLY A 506 -5.95 12.56 -33.20
N ALA A 507 -5.15 13.48 -32.64
CA ALA A 507 -4.32 14.40 -33.39
C ALA A 507 -2.98 13.76 -33.76
N LEU A 508 -2.35 13.06 -32.82
CA LEU A 508 -1.06 12.40 -33.02
C LEU A 508 -1.09 11.43 -34.20
N GLY A 509 -2.07 10.51 -34.23
CA GLY A 509 -2.18 9.55 -35.33
C GLY A 509 -2.41 10.17 -36.72
N LYS A 510 -2.79 11.45 -36.80
CA LYS A 510 -2.91 12.20 -38.07
C LYS A 510 -1.64 12.97 -38.43
N ALA A 511 -0.80 13.25 -37.43
CA ALA A 511 0.43 14.03 -37.55
C ALA A 511 1.70 13.16 -37.60
N SER A 512 1.57 11.87 -37.29
CA SER A 512 2.64 10.87 -37.38
C SER A 512 3.43 11.00 -38.69
N ALA A 513 4.76 10.84 -38.58
CA ALA A 513 5.76 11.04 -39.63
C ALA A 513 5.97 12.49 -40.12
N ASP A 514 5.12 13.46 -39.75
CA ASP A 514 5.17 14.84 -40.25
C ASP A 514 5.50 15.90 -39.16
N ASP A 515 5.55 15.53 -37.89
CA ASP A 515 5.55 16.44 -36.72
C ASP A 515 6.88 16.54 -35.96
N GLY A 516 7.94 15.89 -36.44
CA GLY A 516 9.21 15.78 -35.73
C GLY A 516 9.38 14.51 -34.91
N GLY A 517 8.36 13.64 -34.87
CA GLY A 517 8.39 12.31 -34.27
C GLY A 517 8.07 12.27 -32.77
N SER A 518 7.76 11.08 -32.27
CA SER A 518 7.61 10.71 -30.85
C SER A 518 6.67 11.64 -30.06
N CYS A 519 5.37 11.48 -30.31
CA CYS A 519 4.29 12.17 -29.59
C CYS A 519 4.26 13.70 -29.72
N ALA A 520 5.09 14.31 -30.55
CA ALA A 520 5.15 15.77 -30.76
C ALA A 520 3.83 16.35 -31.33
N GLY A 521 3.12 15.60 -32.18
CA GLY A 521 1.85 16.00 -32.77
C GLY A 521 0.62 15.70 -31.91
N SER A 522 0.81 15.25 -30.67
CA SER A 522 -0.27 15.08 -29.71
C SER A 522 -0.90 16.42 -29.35
N GLY A 523 -2.23 16.50 -29.39
CA GLY A 523 -2.97 17.73 -29.09
C GLY A 523 -3.08 18.04 -27.60
N VAL A 524 -2.64 17.13 -26.73
CA VAL A 524 -2.79 17.22 -25.27
C VAL A 524 -1.47 17.49 -24.53
N ARG A 525 -0.36 17.69 -25.24
CA ARG A 525 0.96 17.92 -24.62
C ARG A 525 0.95 19.07 -23.62
N ASP A 526 0.37 20.20 -24.02
CA ASP A 526 0.23 21.40 -23.19
C ASP A 526 -0.53 21.12 -21.89
N ARG A 527 -1.57 20.27 -21.92
CA ARG A 527 -2.36 19.92 -20.73
C ARG A 527 -1.51 19.20 -19.68
N TYR A 528 -0.59 18.37 -20.13
CA TYR A 528 0.23 17.52 -19.28
C TYR A 528 1.62 18.09 -19.03
N GLY A 529 1.93 19.28 -19.52
CA GLY A 529 3.26 19.90 -19.36
C GLY A 529 4.38 19.10 -20.02
N LEU A 530 4.11 18.32 -21.07
CA LEU A 530 5.13 17.47 -21.72
C LEU A 530 6.21 18.27 -22.48
N ASP A 531 5.97 19.57 -22.68
CA ASP A 531 6.92 20.50 -23.30
C ASP A 531 7.67 21.34 -22.24
N ASP A 532 7.35 21.18 -20.96
CA ASP A 532 8.01 21.89 -19.87
C ASP A 532 9.40 21.30 -19.59
N PRO A 533 10.38 22.13 -19.16
CA PRO A 533 11.69 21.62 -18.77
C PRO A 533 11.55 20.70 -17.56
N VAL A 534 12.04 19.45 -17.67
CA VAL A 534 12.09 18.53 -16.53
C VAL A 534 12.87 19.18 -15.38
N PRO A 535 12.30 19.32 -14.17
CA PRO A 535 12.99 19.89 -13.03
C PRO A 535 14.29 19.12 -12.72
N ALA A 536 15.38 19.84 -12.49
CA ALA A 536 16.73 19.30 -12.28
C ALA A 536 16.91 18.42 -11.02
N THR A 537 15.85 18.08 -10.30
CA THR A 537 15.87 17.14 -9.17
C THR A 537 15.83 15.67 -9.60
N ALA A 538 15.54 15.37 -10.87
CA ALA A 538 15.52 14.00 -11.42
C ALA A 538 16.87 13.53 -12.00
N ALA A 539 17.97 14.28 -11.78
CA ALA A 539 19.29 13.97 -12.33
C ALA A 539 20.37 13.98 -11.23
N SER A 540 20.35 12.98 -10.36
CA SER A 540 21.42 12.73 -9.39
C SER A 540 21.25 11.30 -8.87
N THR A 541 21.88 10.29 -9.46
CA THR A 541 22.97 9.56 -8.75
C THR A 541 24.00 8.87 -9.67
N THR A 542 24.19 9.29 -10.94
CA THR A 542 25.25 8.70 -11.80
C THR A 542 26.30 9.70 -12.26
N ALA A 543 27.13 10.18 -11.33
CA ALA A 543 28.53 10.55 -11.60
C ALA A 543 29.23 11.03 -10.32
N ASP A 544 30.01 10.14 -9.68
CA ASP A 544 31.40 10.40 -9.26
C ASP A 544 31.88 9.27 -8.34
N ALA A 545 32.07 8.09 -8.93
CA ALA A 545 32.89 7.03 -8.37
C ALA A 545 34.01 6.68 -9.35
N ASP A 546 34.78 7.68 -9.79
CA ASP A 546 36.07 7.43 -10.41
C ASP A 546 37.09 8.53 -10.08
N ALA A 547 37.69 8.41 -8.89
CA ALA A 547 38.97 9.04 -8.59
C ALA A 547 39.67 8.29 -7.44
N THR A 548 40.29 7.16 -7.78
CA THR A 548 41.44 6.67 -7.02
C THR A 548 42.65 6.49 -7.92
N SER A 549 43.82 6.75 -7.34
CA SER A 549 45.19 6.47 -7.79
C SER A 549 45.80 7.33 -8.91
N ASP A 550 46.58 8.34 -8.50
CA ASP A 550 48.03 8.37 -8.72
C ASP A 550 48.76 9.02 -7.53
#